data_AF-A0A7X7QN70-F1
#
_entry.id   AF-A0A7X7QN70-F1
#
_cell.length_a   1.000
_cell.length_b   1.000
_cell.length_c   1.000
_cell.angle_alpha   90.00
_cell.angle_beta   90.00
_cell.angle_gamma   90.00
#
_symmetry.space_group_name_H-M   'P 1'
#
loop_
_entity.id
_entity.type
_entity.pdbx_description
1 polymer ?
#
loop_
_entity_poly.entity_id
_entity_poly.type
_entity_poly.pdbx_seq_one_letter_code
_entity_poly.pdbx_strand_id
1 'polypeptide(L)'
;ATTLLDDSFKINTFSIEEYSKRIDALRLPTALTMQFTPRQRAAYFLFWNAYTLHIDPRRFEAVVGRPLAKLYGAEFALARLLGYLKKDGESYVLTAKAAALYHYVEQAYTSAYIDKMWHVLREEAFPEGMKLE
;
A
#
# COMPACT_ATOMS: atom_id res chain seq x y z
N ALA A 1 -2.85 -2.89 -15.58
CA ALA A 1 -1.52 -2.50 -15.05
C ALA A 1 -1.70 -1.52 -13.89
N THR A 2 -0.80 -1.54 -12.91
CA THR A 2 -0.78 -0.61 -11.77
C THR A 2 0.52 0.18 -11.74
N THR A 3 0.50 1.37 -11.15
CA THR A 3 1.67 2.24 -11.02
C THR A 3 1.64 2.88 -9.63
N LEU A 4 2.74 2.71 -8.88
CA LEU A 4 2.93 3.34 -7.59
C LEU A 4 3.92 4.49 -7.74
N LEU A 5 3.49 5.70 -7.40
CA LEU A 5 4.27 6.93 -7.40
C LEU A 5 4.53 7.37 -5.94
N ASP A 6 5.18 8.51 -5.78
CA ASP A 6 5.52 9.06 -4.46
C ASP A 6 4.25 9.50 -3.69
N ASP A 7 3.28 10.06 -4.40
CA ASP A 7 2.06 10.62 -3.82
C ASP A 7 0.78 9.92 -4.29
N SER A 8 0.88 8.93 -5.17
CA SER A 8 -0.30 8.33 -5.77
C SER A 8 -0.13 6.88 -6.17
N PHE A 9 -1.24 6.16 -6.18
CA PHE A 9 -1.37 4.84 -6.78
C PHE A 9 -2.39 4.89 -7.89
N LYS A 10 -2.03 4.38 -9.07
CA LYS A 10 -2.86 4.41 -10.27
C LYS A 10 -3.09 3.00 -10.78
N ILE A 11 -4.28 2.76 -11.28
CA ILE A 11 -4.64 1.51 -11.95
C ILE A 11 -5.33 1.83 -13.27
N ASN A 12 -4.90 1.17 -14.33
CA ASN A 12 -5.50 1.31 -15.65
C ASN A 12 -6.79 0.51 -15.76
N THR A 13 -7.64 0.91 -16.71
CA THR A 13 -8.85 0.17 -17.07
C THR A 13 -8.54 -1.28 -17.42
N PHE A 14 -9.48 -2.19 -17.13
CA PHE A 14 -9.39 -3.60 -17.54
C PHE A 14 -10.00 -3.85 -18.91
N SER A 15 -10.77 -2.91 -19.46
CA SER A 15 -11.31 -3.00 -20.81
C SER A 15 -10.21 -2.70 -21.83
N ILE A 16 -9.85 -3.71 -22.63
CA ILE A 16 -8.84 -3.58 -23.69
C ILE A 16 -9.31 -2.58 -24.77
N GLU A 17 -10.60 -2.60 -25.10
CA GLU A 17 -11.17 -1.68 -26.09
C GLU A 17 -11.03 -0.22 -25.64
N GLU A 18 -11.44 0.08 -24.41
CA GLU A 18 -11.35 1.42 -23.84
C GLU A 18 -9.91 1.85 -23.58
N TYR A 19 -9.04 0.89 -23.22
CA TYR A 19 -7.61 1.11 -23.13
C TYR A 19 -7.06 1.60 -24.47
N SER A 20 -7.32 0.88 -25.57
CA SER A 20 -6.83 1.24 -26.91
C SER A 20 -7.36 2.59 -27.36
N LYS A 21 -8.66 2.85 -27.17
CA LYS A 21 -9.28 4.16 -27.49
C LYS A 21 -8.57 5.33 -26.77
N ARG A 22 -8.20 5.15 -25.50
CA ARG A 22 -7.44 6.17 -24.74
C ARG A 22 -6.05 6.39 -25.33
N ILE A 23 -5.33 5.30 -25.64
CA ILE A 23 -3.99 5.39 -26.22
C ILE A 23 -4.02 6.07 -27.58
N ASP A 24 -4.96 5.71 -28.46
CA ASP A 24 -5.13 6.31 -29.78
C ASP A 24 -5.46 7.81 -29.68
N ALA A 25 -6.18 8.21 -28.63
CA ALA A 25 -6.49 9.60 -28.32
C ALA A 25 -5.39 10.34 -27.53
N LEU A 26 -4.20 9.75 -27.34
CA LEU A 26 -3.09 10.29 -26.55
C LEU A 26 -3.48 10.64 -25.10
N ARG A 27 -4.38 9.85 -24.51
CA ARG A 27 -4.82 9.99 -23.11
C ARG A 27 -4.36 8.80 -22.29
N LEU A 28 -4.07 9.04 -21.02
CA LEU A 28 -3.76 7.96 -20.09
C LEU A 28 -4.99 7.05 -19.91
N PRO A 29 -4.83 5.72 -19.94
CA PRO A 29 -5.90 4.75 -19.70
C PRO A 29 -6.12 4.48 -18.20
N THR A 30 -5.74 5.42 -17.34
CA THR A 30 -5.92 5.33 -15.88
C THR A 30 -7.41 5.40 -15.54
N ALA A 31 -7.90 4.36 -14.87
CA ALA A 31 -9.29 4.25 -14.45
C ALA A 31 -9.50 4.82 -13.04
N LEU A 32 -8.65 4.44 -12.09
CA LEU A 32 -8.71 4.96 -10.72
C LEU A 32 -7.35 5.49 -10.29
N THR A 33 -7.38 6.57 -9.51
CA THR A 33 -6.21 7.15 -8.86
C THR A 33 -6.50 7.35 -7.38
N MET A 34 -5.69 6.73 -6.53
CA MET A 34 -5.68 7.00 -5.10
C MET A 34 -4.54 7.97 -4.79
N GLN A 35 -4.88 9.09 -4.16
CA GLN A 35 -3.91 10.07 -3.68
C GLN A 35 -3.50 9.70 -2.25
N PHE A 36 -2.20 9.73 -1.98
CA PHE A 36 -1.62 9.47 -0.68
C PHE A 36 -1.23 10.78 0.00
N THR A 37 -1.61 10.90 1.26
CA THR A 37 -0.82 11.73 2.18
C THR A 37 0.54 11.07 2.43
N PRO A 38 1.58 11.83 2.83
CA PRO A 38 2.89 11.26 3.14
C PRO A 38 2.83 10.12 4.17
N ARG A 39 1.91 10.23 5.15
CA ARG A 39 1.70 9.20 6.16
C ARG A 39 1.04 7.95 5.55
N GLN A 40 0.04 8.08 4.67
CA GLN A 40 -0.55 6.91 4.00
C GLN A 40 0.45 6.20 3.08
N ARG A 41 1.26 6.95 2.32
CA ARG A 41 2.32 6.35 1.47
C ARG A 41 3.32 5.53 2.29
N ALA A 42 3.67 6.05 3.47
CA ALA A 42 4.56 5.39 4.41
C ALA A 42 3.91 4.12 5.02
N ALA A 43 2.64 4.19 5.42
CA ALA A 43 1.88 3.03 5.87
C ALA A 43 1.78 1.95 4.79
N TYR A 44 1.52 2.35 3.54
CA TYR A 44 1.47 1.44 2.39
C TYR A 44 2.81 0.72 2.20
N PHE A 45 3.93 1.44 2.29
CA PHE A 45 5.26 0.82 2.24
C PHE A 45 5.47 -0.20 3.37
N LEU A 46 5.13 0.17 4.62
CA LEU A 46 5.27 -0.73 5.77
C LEU A 46 4.38 -1.97 5.65
N PHE A 47 3.15 -1.80 5.16
CA PHE A 47 2.22 -2.89 4.92
C PHE A 47 2.83 -3.92 3.98
N TRP A 48 3.32 -3.53 2.80
CA TRP A 48 3.94 -4.50 1.87
C TRP A 48 5.31 -5.00 2.35
N ASN A 49 6.06 -4.18 3.08
CA ASN A 49 7.37 -4.61 3.58
C ASN A 49 7.23 -5.64 4.73
N ALA A 50 6.12 -5.65 5.45
CA ALA A 50 5.83 -6.62 6.50
C ALA A 50 5.79 -8.08 6.01
N TYR A 51 5.50 -8.35 4.71
CA TYR A 51 5.64 -9.70 4.13
C TYR A 51 7.06 -10.27 4.26
N THR A 52 8.07 -9.40 4.30
CA THR A 52 9.48 -9.83 4.44
C THR A 52 9.84 -10.15 5.89
N LEU A 53 8.94 -9.90 6.84
CA LEU A 53 9.15 -9.98 8.28
C LEU A 53 10.28 -9.08 8.81
N HIS A 54 10.86 -8.23 7.97
CA HIS A 54 12.00 -7.41 8.28
C HIS A 54 11.81 -5.99 7.77
N ILE A 55 11.95 -5.01 8.66
CA ILE A 55 11.78 -3.58 8.38
C ILE A 55 13.13 -2.89 8.57
N ASP A 56 13.68 -2.39 7.47
CA ASP A 56 14.90 -1.58 7.45
C ASP A 56 14.53 -0.08 7.44
N PRO A 57 14.85 0.68 8.50
CA PRO A 57 14.58 2.12 8.58
C PRO A 57 15.28 2.95 7.49
N ARG A 58 16.45 2.52 7.00
CA ARG A 58 17.19 3.22 5.95
C ARG A 58 16.50 3.06 4.60
N ARG A 59 16.07 1.82 4.29
CA ARG A 59 15.27 1.56 3.08
C ARG A 59 13.93 2.29 3.15
N PHE A 60 13.29 2.32 4.32
CA PHE A 60 12.08 3.09 4.53
C PHE A 60 12.31 4.56 4.19
N GLU A 61 13.36 5.18 4.74
CA GLU A 61 13.65 6.59 4.51
C GLU A 61 13.99 6.89 3.04
N ALA A 62 14.71 6.01 2.36
CA ALA A 62 15.01 6.15 0.94
C ALA A 62 13.76 6.14 0.05
N VAL A 63 12.72 5.37 0.40
CA VAL A 63 11.49 5.24 -0.39
C VAL A 63 10.42 6.26 0.01
N VAL A 64 10.33 6.59 1.31
CA VAL A 64 9.30 7.49 1.86
C VAL A 64 9.79 8.94 1.92
N GLY A 65 11.10 9.17 1.86
CA GLY A 65 11.73 10.48 1.96
C GLY A 65 11.72 11.07 3.38
N ARG A 66 11.37 10.28 4.41
CA ARG A 66 11.33 10.70 5.81
C ARG A 66 11.79 9.57 6.74
N PRO A 67 12.46 9.89 7.88
CA PRO A 67 12.85 8.87 8.85
C PRO A 67 11.66 8.14 9.46
N LEU A 68 11.77 6.81 9.60
CA LEU A 68 10.75 5.96 10.25
C LEU A 68 10.42 6.43 11.66
N ALA A 69 11.44 6.77 12.45
CA ALA A 69 11.29 7.24 13.82
C ALA A 69 10.49 8.55 13.93
N LYS A 70 10.51 9.39 12.89
CA LYS A 70 9.78 10.66 12.88
C LYS A 70 8.29 10.48 12.58
N LEU A 71 7.93 9.48 11.77
CA LEU A 71 6.54 9.22 11.39
C LEU A 71 5.85 8.23 12.32
N TYR A 72 6.55 7.16 12.71
CA TYR A 72 5.97 6.02 13.44
C TYR A 72 6.80 5.60 14.67
N GLY A 73 7.66 6.48 15.19
CA GLY A 73 8.55 6.14 16.30
C GLY A 73 7.81 5.68 17.55
N ALA A 74 6.71 6.34 17.90
CA ALA A 74 5.90 6.00 19.07
C ALA A 74 5.20 4.65 18.89
N GLU A 75 4.62 4.41 17.71
CA GLU A 75 3.94 3.18 17.35
C GLU A 75 4.91 1.99 17.33
N PHE A 76 6.12 2.18 16.80
CA PHE A 76 7.16 1.15 16.81
C PHE A 76 7.70 0.91 18.22
N ALA A 77 7.84 1.94 19.05
CA ALA A 77 8.21 1.78 20.45
C ALA A 77 7.15 0.95 21.21
N LEU A 78 5.87 1.25 21.01
CA LEU A 78 4.77 0.50 21.59
C LEU A 78 4.72 -0.95 21.06
N ALA A 79 4.87 -1.14 19.76
CA ALA A 79 4.89 -2.47 19.15
C ALA A 79 6.06 -3.32 19.67
N ARG A 80 7.21 -2.71 19.96
CA ARG A 80 8.32 -3.40 20.64
C ARG A 80 8.00 -3.76 22.09
N LEU A 81 7.42 -2.82 22.84
CA LEU A 81 7.03 -3.06 24.24
C LEU A 81 6.01 -4.21 24.35
N LEU A 82 5.07 -4.29 23.40
CA LEU A 82 4.07 -5.35 23.31
C LEU A 82 4.58 -6.67 22.70
N GLY A 83 5.87 -6.74 22.33
CA GLY A 83 6.51 -7.94 21.79
C GLY A 83 6.14 -8.27 20.33
N TYR A 84 5.59 -7.31 19.57
CA TYR A 84 5.32 -7.48 18.13
C TYR A 84 6.57 -7.29 17.28
N LEU A 85 7.48 -6.40 17.70
CA LEU A 85 8.72 -6.12 16.99
C LEU A 85 9.93 -6.41 17.88
N LYS A 86 10.96 -7.01 17.30
CA LYS A 86 12.29 -7.13 17.90
C LYS A 86 13.25 -6.23 17.13
N LYS A 87 14.17 -5.58 17.83
CA LYS A 87 15.25 -4.82 17.18
C LYS A 87 16.40 -5.78 16.89
N ASP A 88 16.84 -5.80 15.65
CA ASP A 88 17.99 -6.58 15.18
C ASP A 88 19.00 -5.62 14.54
N GLY A 89 20.02 -5.24 15.31
CA GLY A 89 20.93 -4.16 14.94
C GLY A 89 20.18 -2.85 14.68
N GLU A 90 20.28 -2.33 13.45
CA GLU A 90 19.60 -1.11 13.00
C GLU A 90 18.18 -1.36 12.46
N SER A 91 17.79 -2.62 12.30
CA SER A 91 16.52 -3.04 11.70
C SER A 91 15.51 -3.55 12.73
N TYR A 92 14.30 -3.80 12.28
CA TYR A 92 13.25 -4.44 13.07
C TYR A 92 12.80 -5.75 12.43
N VAL A 93 12.55 -6.76 13.26
CA VAL A 93 12.05 -8.07 12.85
C VAL A 93 10.68 -8.28 13.48
N LEU A 94 9.70 -8.70 12.67
CA LEU A 94 8.37 -9.05 13.14
C LEU A 94 8.44 -10.38 13.91
N THR A 95 7.78 -10.45 15.05
CA THR A 95 7.61 -11.72 15.78
C THR A 95 6.51 -12.56 15.14
N ALA A 96 6.44 -13.86 15.48
CA ALA A 96 5.36 -14.73 15.03
C ALA A 96 3.96 -14.18 15.36
N LYS A 97 3.80 -13.53 16.53
CA LYS A 97 2.55 -12.87 16.91
C LYS A 97 2.23 -11.68 16.00
N ALA A 98 3.23 -10.90 15.61
CA ALA A 98 3.05 -9.80 14.66
C ALA A 98 2.74 -10.31 13.25
N ALA A 99 3.37 -11.40 12.81
CA ALA A 99 3.06 -12.04 11.54
C ALA A 99 1.61 -12.56 11.51
N ALA A 100 1.15 -13.21 12.58
CA ALA A 100 -0.24 -13.66 12.69
C ALA A 100 -1.24 -12.49 12.65
N LEU A 101 -0.96 -11.39 13.37
CA LEU A 101 -1.77 -10.17 13.31
C LEU A 101 -1.74 -9.54 11.91
N TYR A 102 -0.56 -9.51 11.29
CA TYR A 102 -0.37 -8.97 9.96
C TYR A 102 -1.23 -9.71 8.92
N HIS A 103 -1.30 -11.04 8.98
CA HIS A 103 -2.18 -11.83 8.10
C HIS A 103 -3.66 -11.45 8.25
N TYR A 104 -4.11 -11.14 9.47
CA TYR A 104 -5.49 -10.66 9.66
C TYR A 104 -5.71 -9.29 9.01
N VAL A 105 -4.76 -8.36 9.19
CA VAL A 105 -4.82 -7.03 8.56
C VAL A 105 -4.74 -7.14 7.03
N GLU A 106 -3.89 -8.02 6.52
CA GLU A 106 -3.74 -8.33 5.10
C GLU A 106 -5.06 -8.82 4.50
N GLN A 107 -5.71 -9.79 5.15
CA GLN A 107 -6.98 -10.34 4.69
C GLN A 107 -8.08 -9.27 4.68
N ALA A 108 -8.17 -8.47 5.74
CA ALA A 108 -9.13 -7.36 5.81
C ALA A 108 -8.87 -6.32 4.71
N TYR A 109 -7.61 -5.93 4.48
CA TYR A 109 -7.23 -4.99 3.42
C TYR A 109 -7.54 -5.55 2.03
N THR A 110 -7.23 -6.82 1.78
CA THR A 110 -7.50 -7.49 0.51
C THR A 110 -9.00 -7.50 0.21
N SER A 111 -9.81 -7.92 1.19
CA SER A 111 -11.26 -8.01 1.02
C SER A 111 -11.92 -6.64 0.86
N ALA A 112 -11.57 -5.67 1.70
CA ALA A 112 -12.22 -4.35 1.70
C ALA A 112 -11.78 -3.48 0.51
N TYR A 113 -10.51 -3.58 0.10
CA TYR A 113 -9.93 -2.70 -0.90
C TYR A 113 -9.64 -3.40 -2.23
N ILE A 114 -8.80 -4.43 -2.23
CA ILE A 114 -8.31 -5.04 -3.47
C ILE A 114 -9.46 -5.71 -4.24
N ASP A 115 -10.21 -6.59 -3.58
CA ASP A 115 -11.29 -7.36 -4.21
C ASP A 115 -12.38 -6.43 -4.75
N LYS A 116 -12.78 -5.44 -3.96
CA LYS A 116 -13.80 -4.47 -4.35
C LYS A 116 -13.32 -3.57 -5.49
N MET A 117 -12.06 -3.12 -5.47
CA MET A 117 -11.46 -2.38 -6.59
C MET A 117 -11.45 -3.23 -7.88
N TRP A 118 -11.10 -4.52 -7.76
CA TRP A 118 -11.08 -5.44 -8.90
C TRP A 118 -12.47 -5.74 -9.45
N HIS A 119 -13.49 -5.79 -8.59
CA HIS A 119 -14.88 -5.97 -8.99
C HIS A 119 -15.37 -4.74 -9.78
N VAL A 120 -15.21 -3.53 -9.23
CA VAL A 120 -15.64 -2.29 -9.89
C VAL A 120 -14.98 -2.13 -11.26
N LEU A 121 -13.66 -2.36 -11.36
CA LEU A 121 -12.93 -2.23 -12.63
C LEU A 121 -13.26 -3.32 -13.66
N ARG A 122 -13.87 -4.43 -13.25
CA ARG A 122 -14.41 -5.45 -14.17
C ARG A 122 -15.77 -5.06 -14.71
N GLU A 123 -16.57 -4.31 -13.95
CA GLU A 123 -17.91 -3.88 -14.36
C GLU A 123 -17.88 -2.58 -15.16
N GLU A 124 -17.01 -1.64 -14.76
CA GLU A 124 -16.93 -0.31 -15.35
C GLU A 124 -15.50 0.03 -15.76
N ALA A 125 -15.32 0.48 -17.01
CA ALA A 125 -14.00 0.79 -17.55
C ALA A 125 -13.36 2.04 -16.92
N PHE A 126 -14.17 3.04 -16.55
CA PHE A 126 -13.73 4.31 -15.94
C PHE A 126 -14.71 4.76 -14.84
N PRO A 127 -14.71 4.09 -13.68
CA PRO A 127 -15.57 4.47 -12.55
C PRO A 127 -15.21 5.86 -12.01
N GLU A 128 -16.21 6.62 -11.56
CA GLU A 128 -16.00 7.94 -10.93
C GLU A 128 -15.22 7.84 -9.61
N GLY A 129 -15.28 6.69 -8.94
CA GLY A 129 -14.59 6.44 -7.69
C GLY A 129 -15.03 5.13 -7.04
N MET A 130 -14.52 4.89 -5.84
CA MET A 130 -14.82 3.70 -5.06
C MET A 130 -15.05 4.11 -3.61
N LYS A 131 -16.15 3.62 -3.01
CA LYS A 131 -16.43 3.79 -1.58
C LYS A 131 -16.02 2.54 -0.83
N LEU A 132 -15.24 2.72 0.23
CA LEU A 132 -14.96 1.68 1.21
C LEU A 132 -16.06 1.76 2.28
N GLU A 133 -16.64 0.62 2.64
CA GLU A 133 -17.67 0.52 3.70
C GLU A 133 -17.02 0.14 5.03
#